data_AF-X6IEU5-F1
#
_entry.id   AF-X6IEU5-F1
#
_cell.length_a   1.000
_cell.length_b   1.000
_cell.length_c   1.000
_cell.angle_alpha   90.00
_cell.angle_beta   90.00
_cell.angle_gamma   90.00
#
_symmetry.space_group_name_H-M   'P 1'
#
loop_
_entity.id
_entity.type
_entity.pdbx_description
1 polymer ?
#
loop_
_entity_poly.entity_id
_entity_poly.type
_entity_poly.pdbx_seq_one_letter_code
_entity_poly.pdbx_strand_id
1 'polypeptide(L)'
;MVKTPAQYQRDYRQRKRLAREAQQEATRAFLKQPFFKFFKDDPDASNFEMSLDVAGIHPHQFEDDRDPKSATGEIEKGGYDDYVDNAGSIGRAEIMVANLLDAATQLAGIINRYKLSEIKREEDRLHRLAEQATPEGRHEIVKKLAKLNRIVGLLDREVRRSLPQWKAKED
;
A
#
# COMPACT_ATOMS: atom_id res chain seq x y z
N MET A 1 -24.34 13.40 17.19
CA MET A 1 -23.96 14.37 16.13
C MET A 1 -24.55 13.92 14.81
N VAL A 2 -25.24 14.80 14.09
CA VAL A 2 -25.76 14.51 12.74
C VAL A 2 -24.58 14.46 11.77
N LYS A 3 -24.47 13.40 10.97
CA LYS A 3 -23.38 13.25 9.99
C LYS A 3 -23.44 14.41 8.98
N THR A 4 -22.29 14.95 8.63
CA THR A 4 -22.16 15.96 7.58
C THR A 4 -22.43 15.35 6.20
N PRO A 5 -22.87 16.13 5.20
CA PRO A 5 -23.05 15.65 3.82
C PRO A 5 -21.80 14.95 3.24
N ALA A 6 -20.60 15.43 3.60
CA ALA A 6 -19.33 14.80 3.23
C ALA A 6 -19.13 13.41 3.86
N GLN A 7 -19.57 13.23 5.11
CA GLN A 7 -19.56 11.93 5.78
C GLN A 7 -20.58 10.97 5.14
N TYR A 8 -21.77 11.44 4.79
CA TYR A 8 -22.74 10.62 4.05
C TYR A 8 -22.21 10.14 2.69
N GLN A 9 -21.52 11.00 1.93
CA GLN A 9 -20.89 10.61 0.66
C GLN A 9 -19.71 9.65 0.85
N ARG A 10 -18.92 9.80 1.91
CA ARG A 10 -17.83 8.85 2.24
C ARG A 10 -18.41 7.48 2.59
N ASP A 11 -19.41 7.43 3.46
CA ASP A 11 -20.08 6.19 3.87
C ASP A 11 -20.79 5.51 2.69
N TYR A 12 -21.39 6.29 1.78
CA TYR A 12 -21.98 5.76 0.55
C TYR A 12 -20.93 5.15 -0.39
N ARG A 13 -19.80 5.84 -0.61
CA ARG A 13 -18.68 5.32 -1.42
C ARG A 13 -18.07 4.07 -0.80
N GLN A 14 -17.91 4.04 0.52
CA GLN A 14 -17.41 2.89 1.24
C GLN A 14 -18.38 1.70 1.11
N ARG A 15 -19.69 1.91 1.30
CA ARG A 15 -20.70 0.86 1.08
C ARG A 15 -20.73 0.36 -0.36
N LYS A 16 -20.60 1.25 -1.35
CA LYS A 16 -20.55 0.87 -2.76
C LYS A 16 -19.25 0.11 -3.11
N ARG A 17 -18.14 0.48 -2.49
CA ARG A 17 -16.86 -0.24 -2.60
C ARG A 17 -17.00 -1.65 -2.02
N LEU A 18 -17.53 -1.78 -0.80
CA LEU A 18 -17.82 -3.06 -0.16
C LEU A 18 -18.79 -3.92 -0.99
N ALA A 19 -19.82 -3.33 -1.58
CA ALA A 19 -20.76 -4.04 -2.43
C ALA A 19 -20.13 -4.54 -3.74
N ARG A 20 -19.22 -3.76 -4.35
CA ARG A 20 -18.41 -4.23 -5.49
C ARG A 20 -17.39 -5.29 -5.06
N GLU A 21 -16.83 -5.15 -3.87
CA GLU A 21 -15.96 -6.17 -3.27
C GLU A 21 -16.71 -7.49 -3.04
N ALA A 22 -18.04 -7.48 -2.91
CA ALA A 22 -18.89 -8.67 -2.79
C ALA A 22 -19.42 -9.27 -4.12
N GLN A 23 -19.17 -8.63 -5.27
CA GLN A 23 -19.48 -9.24 -6.58
C GLN A 23 -18.48 -10.37 -6.89
N GLN A 24 -18.95 -11.49 -7.42
CA GLN A 24 -18.11 -12.65 -7.75
C GLN A 24 -17.14 -12.34 -8.90
N GLU A 25 -15.98 -13.00 -8.88
CA GLU A 25 -14.94 -12.85 -9.91
C GLU A 25 -15.38 -13.52 -11.23
N ALA A 26 -15.57 -12.71 -12.27
CA ALA A 26 -16.14 -13.11 -13.55
C ALA A 26 -15.24 -14.08 -14.34
N THR A 27 -13.92 -14.04 -14.08
CA THR A 27 -12.95 -14.88 -14.80
C THR A 27 -12.93 -16.33 -14.34
N ARG A 28 -13.46 -16.64 -13.15
CA ARG A 28 -13.31 -17.96 -12.50
C ARG A 28 -13.77 -19.13 -13.36
N ALA A 29 -14.89 -18.99 -14.07
CA ALA A 29 -15.44 -20.04 -14.93
C ALA A 29 -14.54 -20.41 -16.12
N PHE A 30 -13.58 -19.54 -16.48
CA PHE A 30 -12.70 -19.73 -17.63
C PHE A 30 -11.30 -20.26 -17.25
N LEU A 31 -10.96 -20.31 -15.96
CA LEU A 31 -9.66 -20.75 -15.48
C LEU A 31 -9.57 -22.29 -15.49
N LYS A 32 -8.88 -22.84 -16.50
CA LYS A 32 -8.75 -24.30 -16.69
C LYS A 32 -7.49 -24.90 -16.07
N GLN A 33 -6.42 -24.12 -15.97
CA GLN A 33 -5.15 -24.52 -15.38
C GLN A 33 -5.03 -23.90 -13.99
N PRO A 34 -4.65 -24.67 -12.96
CA PRO A 34 -4.30 -24.12 -11.66
C PRO A 34 -3.18 -23.08 -11.77
N PHE A 35 -3.35 -21.93 -11.13
CA PHE A 35 -2.42 -20.81 -11.25
C PHE A 35 -0.99 -21.18 -10.81
N PHE A 36 -0.83 -22.00 -9.77
CA PHE A 36 0.50 -22.44 -9.32
C PHE A 36 1.31 -23.16 -10.40
N LYS A 37 0.65 -23.83 -11.36
CA LYS A 37 1.33 -24.44 -12.52
C LYS A 37 1.71 -23.37 -13.53
N PHE A 38 0.79 -22.45 -13.83
CA PHE A 38 1.04 -21.36 -14.76
C PHE A 38 2.20 -20.48 -14.28
N PHE A 39 2.21 -20.12 -12.99
CA PHE A 39 3.21 -19.27 -12.37
C PHE A 39 4.63 -19.82 -12.50
N LYS A 40 4.82 -21.15 -12.42
CA LYS A 40 6.16 -21.78 -12.55
C LYS A 40 6.78 -21.58 -13.93
N ASP A 41 5.95 -21.48 -14.96
CA ASP A 41 6.40 -21.35 -16.33
C ASP A 41 6.41 -19.88 -16.81
N ASP A 42 5.87 -18.96 -16.00
CA ASP A 42 5.81 -17.53 -16.35
C ASP A 42 7.18 -16.87 -16.15
N PRO A 43 7.74 -16.21 -17.18
CA PRO A 43 9.07 -15.61 -17.09
C PRO A 43 9.18 -14.49 -16.03
N ASP A 44 8.07 -13.81 -15.72
CA ASP A 44 8.04 -12.74 -14.73
C ASP A 44 7.93 -13.24 -13.29
N ALA A 45 7.75 -14.54 -13.06
CA ALA A 45 7.81 -15.13 -11.72
C ALA A 45 9.13 -14.80 -11.01
N SER A 46 10.24 -14.88 -11.75
CA SER A 46 11.57 -14.52 -11.24
C SER A 46 11.68 -13.04 -10.87
N ASN A 47 11.08 -12.14 -11.65
CA ASN A 47 11.07 -10.70 -11.38
C ASN A 47 10.26 -10.36 -10.13
N PHE A 48 9.13 -11.04 -9.93
CA PHE A 48 8.34 -10.94 -8.71
C PHE A 48 9.14 -11.40 -7.48
N GLU A 49 9.80 -12.55 -7.56
CA GLU A 49 10.61 -13.11 -6.46
C GLU A 49 11.78 -12.18 -6.09
N MET A 50 12.53 -11.71 -7.09
CA MET A 50 13.64 -10.76 -6.88
C MET A 50 13.16 -9.46 -6.24
N SER A 51 11.99 -8.96 -6.63
CA SER A 51 11.44 -7.72 -6.06
C SER A 51 11.13 -7.86 -4.57
N LEU A 52 10.63 -9.01 -4.14
CA LEU A 52 10.39 -9.30 -2.73
C LEU A 52 11.69 -9.54 -1.96
N ASP A 53 12.64 -10.27 -2.56
CA ASP A 53 13.94 -10.53 -1.95
C ASP A 53 14.73 -9.23 -1.66
N VAL A 54 14.75 -8.30 -2.62
CA VAL A 54 15.33 -6.96 -2.43
C VAL A 54 14.63 -6.19 -1.31
N ALA A 55 13.33 -6.40 -1.11
CA ALA A 55 12.57 -5.82 -0.01
C ALA A 55 12.80 -6.54 1.34
N GLY A 56 13.63 -7.59 1.37
CA GLY A 56 13.85 -8.43 2.54
C GLY A 56 12.64 -9.30 2.90
N ILE A 57 11.75 -9.56 1.94
CA ILE A 57 10.56 -10.38 2.11
C ILE A 57 10.80 -11.68 1.35
N HIS A 58 10.80 -12.80 2.07
CA HIS A 58 10.87 -14.09 1.40
C HIS A 58 9.61 -14.31 0.55
N PRO A 59 9.74 -14.50 -0.78
CA PRO A 59 8.59 -14.69 -1.65
C PRO A 59 7.88 -15.98 -1.27
N HIS A 60 6.56 -15.90 -1.07
CA HIS A 60 5.76 -17.09 -0.87
C HIS A 60 5.63 -17.84 -2.19
N GLN A 61 5.99 -19.11 -2.19
CA GLN A 61 5.96 -19.97 -3.35
C GLN A 61 4.55 -20.50 -3.63
N PHE A 62 4.14 -20.50 -4.91
CA PHE A 62 2.92 -21.17 -5.33
C PHE A 62 3.25 -22.62 -5.71
N GLU A 63 3.29 -23.50 -4.71
CA GLU A 63 3.67 -24.90 -4.92
C GLU A 63 2.48 -25.82 -5.23
N ASP A 64 1.29 -25.44 -4.76
CA ASP A 64 0.04 -26.18 -4.94
C ASP A 64 -1.17 -25.24 -5.08
N ASP A 65 -2.35 -25.84 -5.24
CA ASP A 65 -3.62 -25.14 -5.44
C ASP A 65 -4.48 -24.97 -4.17
N ARG A 66 -3.87 -24.95 -2.97
CA ARG A 66 -4.62 -24.76 -1.73
C ARG A 66 -5.25 -23.36 -1.61
N ASP A 67 -6.29 -23.25 -0.80
CA ASP A 67 -6.92 -21.95 -0.52
C ASP A 67 -6.01 -21.02 0.29
N PRO A 68 -6.21 -19.69 0.17
CA PRO A 68 -5.50 -18.70 0.96
C PRO A 68 -5.74 -18.84 2.45
N LYS A 69 -4.66 -18.59 3.21
CA LYS A 69 -4.65 -18.52 4.67
C LYS A 69 -3.63 -17.49 5.11
N SER A 70 -3.86 -16.90 6.27
CA SER A 70 -2.87 -16.04 6.92
C SER A 70 -1.65 -16.87 7.35
N ALA A 71 -0.49 -16.23 7.38
CA ALA A 71 0.77 -16.90 7.70
C ALA A 71 0.75 -17.57 9.09
N THR A 72 -0.02 -17.02 10.03
CA THR A 72 -0.11 -17.49 11.43
C THR A 72 -1.41 -18.22 11.75
N GLY A 73 -2.42 -18.14 10.89
CA GLY A 73 -3.78 -18.62 11.18
C GLY A 73 -4.57 -17.73 12.16
N GLU A 74 -4.04 -16.56 12.55
CA GLU A 74 -4.69 -15.68 13.54
C GLU A 74 -5.86 -14.88 12.94
N ILE A 75 -5.81 -14.56 11.65
CA ILE A 75 -6.87 -13.80 10.97
C ILE A 75 -8.17 -14.61 10.98
N GLU A 76 -8.06 -15.90 10.71
CA GLU A 76 -9.17 -16.85 10.65
C GLU A 76 -9.83 -17.03 12.03
N LYS A 77 -9.05 -16.98 13.12
CA LYS A 77 -9.57 -17.05 14.50
C LYS A 77 -10.45 -15.86 14.85
N GLY A 78 -10.25 -14.72 14.19
CA GLY A 78 -11.04 -13.50 14.36
C GLY A 78 -12.41 -13.54 13.69
N GLY A 79 -12.77 -14.63 12.99
CA GLY A 79 -14.02 -14.74 12.22
C GLY A 79 -14.01 -13.87 10.96
N TYR A 80 -12.82 -13.51 10.48
CA TYR A 80 -12.61 -12.65 9.32
C TYR A 80 -12.57 -13.51 8.07
N ASP A 81 -13.61 -13.40 7.22
CA ASP A 81 -13.78 -14.23 6.02
C ASP A 81 -13.48 -13.42 4.74
N ASP A 82 -12.30 -12.81 4.67
CA ASP A 82 -11.83 -12.12 3.44
C ASP A 82 -11.43 -13.12 2.33
N TYR A 83 -11.58 -14.42 2.59
CA TYR A 83 -11.24 -15.51 1.68
C TYR A 83 -12.44 -16.02 0.86
N VAL A 84 -13.69 -15.63 1.18
CA VAL A 84 -14.92 -16.18 0.57
C VAL A 84 -14.87 -16.24 -0.96
N ASP A 85 -14.36 -15.19 -1.59
CA ASP A 85 -14.31 -15.08 -3.05
C ASP A 85 -12.94 -15.48 -3.65
N ASN A 86 -11.99 -15.89 -2.81
CA ASN A 86 -10.62 -16.19 -3.18
C ASN A 86 -10.33 -17.68 -2.95
N ALA A 87 -10.50 -18.50 -3.98
CA ALA A 87 -10.18 -19.92 -3.93
C ALA A 87 -8.86 -20.26 -4.66
N GLY A 88 -8.19 -21.30 -4.18
CA GLY A 88 -6.99 -21.89 -4.79
C GLY A 88 -5.79 -20.93 -4.88
N SER A 89 -4.79 -21.35 -5.66
CA SER A 89 -3.54 -20.62 -5.84
C SER A 89 -3.70 -19.23 -6.46
N ILE A 90 -4.69 -19.05 -7.33
CA ILE A 90 -5.02 -17.72 -7.89
C ILE A 90 -5.58 -16.78 -6.81
N GLY A 91 -6.46 -17.29 -5.93
CA GLY A 91 -6.97 -16.51 -4.80
C GLY A 91 -5.85 -16.07 -3.86
N ARG A 92 -4.85 -16.94 -3.62
CA ARG A 92 -3.65 -16.56 -2.86
C ARG A 92 -2.88 -15.42 -3.51
N ALA A 93 -2.67 -15.48 -4.82
CA ALA A 93 -1.96 -14.43 -5.56
C ALA A 93 -2.73 -13.10 -5.56
N GLU A 94 -4.04 -13.14 -5.80
CA GLU A 94 -4.92 -11.97 -5.79
C GLU A 94 -4.93 -11.24 -4.44
N ILE A 95 -4.99 -12.01 -3.34
CA ILE A 95 -4.90 -11.49 -1.97
C ILE A 95 -3.51 -10.92 -1.69
N MET A 96 -2.46 -11.60 -2.16
CA MET A 96 -1.10 -11.14 -1.97
C MET A 96 -0.87 -9.78 -2.62
N VAL A 97 -1.32 -9.57 -3.87
CA VAL A 97 -1.23 -8.26 -4.54
C VAL A 97 -1.95 -7.18 -3.73
N ALA A 98 -3.18 -7.44 -3.29
CA ALA A 98 -3.95 -6.48 -2.49
C ALA A 98 -3.22 -6.12 -1.18
N ASN A 99 -2.76 -7.12 -0.42
CA ASN A 99 -2.10 -6.90 0.86
C ASN A 99 -0.72 -6.27 0.72
N LEU A 100 0.03 -6.56 -0.34
CA LEU A 100 1.31 -5.89 -0.62
C LEU A 100 1.10 -4.40 -0.95
N LEU A 101 0.03 -4.05 -1.68
CA LEU A 101 -0.31 -2.65 -1.95
C LEU A 101 -0.74 -1.90 -0.69
N ASP A 102 -1.54 -2.54 0.16
CA ASP A 102 -1.91 -1.97 1.46
C ASP A 102 -0.69 -1.78 2.36
N ALA A 103 0.18 -2.80 2.46
CA ALA A 103 1.43 -2.71 3.21
C ALA A 103 2.35 -1.60 2.68
N ALA A 104 2.54 -1.51 1.36
CA ALA A 104 3.34 -0.47 0.72
C ALA A 104 2.75 0.93 0.98
N THR A 105 1.43 1.08 0.91
CA THR A 105 0.72 2.33 1.21
C THR A 105 0.93 2.76 2.66
N GLN A 106 0.76 1.83 3.60
CA GLN A 106 0.95 2.12 5.02
C GLN A 106 2.40 2.47 5.35
N LEU A 107 3.36 1.70 4.84
CA LEU A 107 4.78 1.96 5.04
C LEU A 107 5.21 3.30 4.42
N ALA A 108 4.74 3.62 3.22
CA ALA A 108 4.98 4.92 2.59
C ALA A 108 4.45 6.07 3.45
N GLY A 109 3.24 5.92 4.02
CA GLY A 109 2.67 6.88 4.96
C GLY A 109 3.50 7.04 6.24
N ILE A 110 4.00 5.95 6.81
CA ILE A 110 4.89 5.97 7.99
C ILE A 110 6.20 6.70 7.66
N ILE A 111 6.85 6.33 6.55
CA ILE A 111 8.11 6.96 6.08
C ILE A 111 7.90 8.46 5.85
N ASN A 112 6.79 8.85 5.22
CA ASN A 112 6.46 10.25 4.97
C ASN A 112 6.31 11.04 6.28
N ARG A 113 5.48 10.55 7.22
CA ARG A 113 5.31 11.19 8.54
C ARG A 113 6.61 11.26 9.31
N TYR A 114 7.43 10.21 9.28
CA TYR A 114 8.76 10.21 9.90
C TYR A 114 9.63 11.33 9.33
N LYS A 115 9.79 11.39 8.00
CA LYS A 115 10.59 12.42 7.32
C LYS A 115 10.08 13.83 7.60
N LEU A 116 8.78 14.07 7.55
CA LEU A 116 8.18 15.37 7.88
C LEU A 116 8.44 15.75 9.35
N SER A 117 8.39 14.79 10.28
CA SER A 117 8.69 15.05 11.68
C SER A 117 10.15 15.44 11.92
N GLU A 118 11.10 14.83 11.20
CA GLU A 118 12.52 15.21 11.27
C GLU A 118 12.77 16.59 10.66
N ILE A 119 12.13 16.90 9.53
CA ILE A 119 12.21 18.24 8.94
C ILE A 119 11.69 19.28 9.91
N LYS A 120 10.54 19.03 10.56
CA LYS A 120 9.98 19.95 11.54
C LYS A 120 10.91 20.16 12.74
N ARG A 121 11.54 19.10 13.25
CA ARG A 121 12.56 19.18 14.31
C ARG A 121 13.73 20.07 13.89
N GLU A 122 14.20 19.93 12.66
CA GLU A 122 15.31 20.72 12.13
C GLU A 122 14.91 22.20 11.92
N GLU A 123 13.70 22.46 11.42
CA GLU A 123 13.15 23.83 11.33
C GLU A 123 13.11 24.50 12.70
N ASP A 124 12.57 23.82 13.71
CA ASP A 124 12.49 24.36 15.07
C ASP A 124 13.90 24.63 15.66
N ARG A 125 14.88 23.78 15.36
CA ARG A 125 16.29 23.99 15.74
C ARG A 125 16.88 25.22 15.05
N LEU A 126 16.64 25.39 13.74
CA LEU A 126 17.10 26.53 12.96
C LEU A 126 16.47 27.84 13.43
N HIS A 127 15.18 27.82 13.79
CA HIS A 127 14.50 29.00 14.36
C HIS A 127 15.13 29.44 15.69
N ARG A 128 15.40 28.50 16.61
CA ARG A 128 16.10 28.82 17.87
C ARG A 128 17.50 29.40 17.62
N LEU A 129 18.24 28.86 16.66
CA LEU A 129 19.57 29.39 16.30
C LEU A 129 19.50 30.80 15.73
N ALA A 130 18.43 31.16 14.99
CA ALA A 130 18.29 32.47 14.38
C ALA A 130 18.18 33.60 15.41
N GLU A 131 17.65 33.32 16.60
CA GLU A 131 17.52 34.28 17.71
C GLU A 131 18.89 34.83 18.14
N GLN A 132 19.91 33.97 18.14
CA GLN A 132 21.26 34.27 18.61
C GLN A 132 22.27 34.51 17.48
N ALA A 133 21.84 34.45 16.22
CA ALA A 133 22.72 34.53 15.06
C ALA A 133 23.07 35.97 14.65
N THR A 134 24.29 36.15 14.13
CA THR A 134 24.71 37.36 13.41
C THR A 134 23.91 37.54 12.11
N PRO A 135 23.93 38.73 11.46
CA PRO A 135 23.25 38.94 10.19
C PRO A 135 23.62 37.91 9.11
N GLU A 136 24.90 37.57 8.99
CA GLU A 136 25.40 36.57 8.04
C GLU A 136 24.91 35.16 8.39
N GLY A 137 24.89 34.82 9.70
CA GLY A 137 24.35 33.55 10.18
C GLY A 137 22.85 33.41 9.91
N ARG A 138 22.08 34.50 10.06
CA ARG A 138 20.65 34.54 9.74
C ARG A 138 20.40 34.29 8.25
N HIS A 139 21.21 34.86 7.37
CA HIS A 139 21.10 34.63 5.92
C HIS A 139 21.25 33.15 5.55
N GLU A 140 22.24 32.46 6.12
CA GLU A 140 22.44 31.03 5.89
C GLU A 140 21.31 30.17 6.48
N ILE A 141 20.76 30.55 7.62
CA ILE A 141 19.60 29.88 8.20
C ILE A 141 18.36 30.01 7.29
N VAL A 142 18.09 31.21 6.76
CA VAL A 142 16.96 31.44 5.83
C VAL A 142 17.09 30.56 4.59
N LYS A 143 18.30 30.43 4.02
CA LYS A 143 18.53 29.53 2.88
C LYS A 143 18.22 28.07 3.22
N LYS A 144 18.61 27.61 4.41
CA LYS A 144 18.31 26.24 4.88
C LYS A 144 16.82 26.02 5.06
N LEU A 145 16.10 26.95 5.70
CA LEU A 145 14.64 26.89 5.85
C LEU A 145 13.94 26.85 4.48
N ALA A 146 14.37 27.67 3.52
CA ALA A 146 13.84 27.63 2.16
C ALA A 146 14.08 26.27 1.48
N LYS A 147 15.23 25.62 1.72
CA LYS A 147 15.49 24.26 1.24
C LYS A 147 14.55 23.24 1.88
N LEU A 148 14.33 23.31 3.20
CA LEU A 148 13.41 22.41 3.91
C LEU A 148 11.98 22.55 3.41
N ASN A 149 11.49 23.78 3.24
CA ASN A 149 10.14 24.03 2.71
C ASN A 149 9.97 23.44 1.29
N ARG A 150 11.00 23.51 0.43
CA ARG A 150 10.96 22.84 -0.87
C ARG A 150 10.86 21.32 -0.75
N ILE A 151 11.58 20.71 0.20
CA ILE A 151 11.51 19.26 0.44
C ILE A 151 10.12 18.87 0.94
N VAL A 152 9.51 19.65 1.84
CA VAL A 152 8.12 19.44 2.28
C VAL A 152 7.18 19.44 1.08
N GLY A 153 7.29 20.42 0.18
CA GLY A 153 6.49 20.48 -1.03
C GLY A 153 6.72 19.32 -2.02
N LEU A 154 7.85 18.59 -1.92
CA LEU A 154 8.06 17.34 -2.66
C LEU A 154 7.40 16.16 -1.95
N LEU A 155 7.47 16.11 -0.62
CA LEU A 155 6.88 15.05 0.20
C LEU A 155 5.35 15.11 0.25
N ASP A 156 4.74 16.25 -0.06
CA ASP A 156 3.28 16.41 -0.16
C ASP A 156 2.70 15.78 -1.46
N ARG A 157 3.57 15.36 -2.39
CA ARG A 157 3.14 14.79 -3.67
C ARG A 157 2.82 13.31 -3.54
N GLU A 158 1.77 12.89 -4.22
CA GLU A 158 1.41 11.48 -4.37
C GLU A 158 2.28 10.78 -5.43
N VAL A 159 2.64 9.53 -5.18
CA VAL A 159 3.25 8.64 -6.18
C VAL A 159 2.14 7.78 -6.77
N ARG A 160 1.95 7.86 -8.09
CA ARG A 160 0.98 7.04 -8.83
C ARG A 160 1.69 5.87 -9.50
N ARG A 161 1.18 4.66 -9.27
CA ARG A 161 1.60 3.43 -9.96
C ARG A 161 0.40 2.79 -10.64
N SER A 162 0.53 2.48 -11.92
CA SER A 162 -0.44 1.71 -12.68
C SER A 162 -0.12 0.22 -12.57
N LEU A 163 -1.14 -0.60 -12.39
CA LEU A 163 -1.04 -2.06 -12.37
C LEU A 163 -1.97 -2.62 -13.45
N PRO A 164 -1.62 -3.76 -14.09
CA PRO A 164 -2.56 -4.51 -14.89
C PRO A 164 -3.81 -4.84 -14.06
N GLN A 165 -5.00 -4.82 -14.66
CA GLN A 165 -6.20 -5.24 -13.94
C GLN A 165 -6.11 -6.74 -13.65
N TRP A 166 -6.15 -7.14 -12.37
CA TRP A 166 -6.02 -8.55 -11.95
C TRP A 166 -7.28 -9.14 -11.33
N LYS A 167 -8.34 -8.34 -11.17
CA LYS A 167 -9.69 -8.77 -10.74
C LYS A 167 -10.72 -8.24 -11.73
N ALA A 168 -11.64 -9.06 -12.20
CA ALA A 168 -12.72 -8.64 -13.07
C ALA A 168 -14.07 -9.01 -12.45
N LYS A 169 -14.90 -8.01 -12.23
CA LYS A 169 -16.24 -8.18 -11.66
C LYS A 169 -17.25 -7.64 -12.66
N GLU A 170 -18.26 -8.44 -12.96
CA GLU A 170 -19.40 -8.03 -13.79
C GLU A 170 -20.59 -7.66 -12.91
N ASP A 171 -21.42 -6.73 -13.41
CA ASP A 171 -22.56 -6.15 -12.69
C ASP A 171 -23.79 -7.08 -12.62
#